data_AF-A0A7H8TJZ1-F1
#
_entry.id   AF-A0A7H8TJZ1-F1
#
_cell.length_a   1.000
_cell.length_b   1.000
_cell.length_c   1.000
_cell.angle_alpha   90.00
_cell.angle_beta   90.00
_cell.angle_gamma   90.00
#
_symmetry.space_group_name_H-M   'P 1'
#
loop_
_entity.id
_entity.type
_entity.pdbx_description
1 polymer ?
#
loop_
_entity_poly.entity_id
_entity_poly.type
_entity_poly.pdbx_seq_one_letter_code
_entity_poly.pdbx_strand_id
1 'polypeptide(L)'
;MIHYSVEGSIDFRPSVPLAQLWELTDDGPFVVAPASASERELQACVERNAWVLIADPAAGTDEQGRPRRIQGLRVDEPEMYCAGVLNRLERLSAFIGHGHELIGSLRYEGDDVPGDVGSVEPVAGGGCPLWRPTRNTTP
;
A
#
# COMPACT_ATOMS: atom_id res chain seq x y z
N MET A 1 -14.55 -21.20 8.82
CA MET A 1 -13.46 -20.29 9.20
C MET A 1 -13.57 -19.15 8.21
N ILE A 2 -13.74 -17.92 8.69
CA ILE A 2 -13.94 -16.79 7.77
C ILE A 2 -12.54 -16.34 7.34
N HIS A 3 -12.23 -16.44 6.05
CA HIS A 3 -10.98 -15.94 5.50
C HIS A 3 -11.16 -14.53 4.97
N TYR A 4 -10.26 -13.64 5.39
CA TYR A 4 -10.09 -12.32 4.81
C TYR A 4 -8.61 -12.13 4.47
N SER A 5 -8.32 -11.49 3.33
CA SER A 5 -6.96 -11.12 2.98
C SER A 5 -6.94 -9.90 2.07
N VAL A 6 -5.82 -9.16 2.10
CA VAL A 6 -5.51 -8.13 1.12
C VAL A 6 -4.10 -8.32 0.61
N GLU A 7 -3.94 -8.30 -0.71
CA GLU A 7 -2.65 -8.41 -1.37
C GLU A 7 -2.55 -7.43 -2.56
N GLY A 8 -1.34 -7.00 -2.90
CA GLY A 8 -1.10 -6.24 -4.14
C GLY A 8 -0.08 -5.13 -3.97
N SER A 9 -0.06 -4.21 -4.94
CA SER A 9 0.87 -3.09 -4.93
C SER A 9 0.30 -1.82 -5.54
N ILE A 10 0.79 -0.69 -5.05
CA ILE A 10 0.46 0.66 -5.53
C ILE A 10 1.76 1.44 -5.72
N ASP A 11 2.02 1.92 -6.92
CA ASP A 11 3.11 2.85 -7.25
C ASP A 11 2.66 4.30 -7.02
N PHE A 12 3.58 5.17 -6.62
CA PHE A 12 3.39 6.61 -6.45
C PHE A 12 4.16 7.37 -7.53
N ARG A 13 3.48 8.21 -8.30
CA ARG A 13 4.07 8.99 -9.40
C ARG A 13 3.73 10.48 -9.30
N PRO A 14 4.73 11.36 -9.08
CA PRO A 14 6.14 11.04 -8.78
C PRO A 14 6.30 10.32 -7.44
N SER A 15 7.50 9.81 -7.13
CA SER A 15 7.78 9.22 -5.81
C SER A 15 7.61 10.25 -4.69
N VAL A 16 7.23 9.81 -3.49
CA VAL A 16 6.87 10.67 -2.35
C VAL A 16 8.09 10.85 -1.43
N PRO A 17 8.42 12.07 -0.96
CA PRO A 17 9.49 12.24 0.02
C PRO A 17 9.22 11.43 1.29
N LEU A 18 10.20 10.65 1.80
CA LEU A 18 10.01 9.86 3.02
C LEU A 18 9.65 10.75 4.22
N ALA A 19 10.20 11.97 4.28
CA ALA A 19 9.90 12.94 5.33
C ALA A 19 8.40 13.29 5.45
N GLN A 20 7.66 13.17 4.34
CA GLN A 20 6.22 13.42 4.30
C GLN A 20 5.41 12.26 4.92
N LEU A 21 6.02 11.09 5.07
CA LEU A 21 5.37 9.86 5.56
C LEU A 21 5.84 9.47 6.97
N TRP A 22 6.71 10.24 7.64
CA TRP A 22 7.32 9.84 8.91
C TRP A 22 6.31 9.46 10.00
N GLU A 23 5.21 10.21 10.12
CA GLU A 23 4.17 9.90 11.11
C GLU A 23 3.47 8.55 10.85
N LEU A 24 3.50 8.06 9.60
CA LEU A 24 2.96 6.74 9.25
C LEU A 24 3.97 5.61 9.48
N THR A 25 5.26 5.91 9.57
CA THR A 25 6.34 4.91 9.66
C THR A 25 6.94 4.78 11.05
N ASP A 26 6.92 5.83 11.87
CA ASP A 26 7.54 5.81 13.20
C ASP A 26 6.68 5.04 14.23
N ASP A 27 5.36 5.28 14.24
CA ASP A 27 4.39 4.65 15.15
C ASP A 27 3.19 4.02 14.40
N GLY A 28 3.31 3.87 13.08
CA GLY A 28 2.22 3.39 12.22
C GLY A 28 2.42 1.96 11.70
N PRO A 29 1.42 1.44 10.98
CA PRO A 29 1.44 0.07 10.45
C PRO A 29 2.33 -0.09 9.21
N PHE A 30 2.96 0.99 8.73
CA PHE A 30 3.74 0.97 7.50
C PHE A 30 5.23 0.82 7.81
N VAL A 31 5.86 -0.17 7.20
CA VAL A 31 7.30 -0.39 7.34
C VAL A 31 8.01 0.02 6.06
N VAL A 32 9.10 0.77 6.20
CA VAL A 32 9.92 1.16 5.05
C VAL A 32 10.90 0.04 4.72
N ALA A 33 10.86 -0.44 3.49
CA ALA A 33 11.85 -1.38 2.99
C ALA A 33 13.24 -0.75 2.91
N PRO A 34 14.32 -1.53 3.09
CA PRO A 34 15.68 -1.06 2.87
C PRO A 34 15.85 -0.49 1.45
N ALA A 35 16.58 0.62 1.32
CA ALA A 35 16.73 1.37 0.06
C ALA A 35 17.30 0.55 -1.11
N SER A 36 18.08 -0.48 -0.81
CA SER A 36 18.74 -1.36 -1.79
C SER A 36 18.32 -2.82 -1.61
N ALA A 37 17.12 -3.06 -1.05
CA ALA A 37 16.59 -4.39 -0.90
C ALA A 37 16.41 -5.05 -2.28
N SER A 38 16.96 -6.25 -2.42
CA SER A 38 16.63 -7.15 -3.52
C SER A 38 15.15 -7.57 -3.45
N GLU A 39 14.59 -8.06 -4.54
CA GLU A 39 13.19 -8.55 -4.57
C GLU A 39 12.93 -9.61 -3.49
N ARG A 40 13.93 -10.46 -3.19
CA ARG A 40 13.84 -11.45 -2.13
C ARG A 40 13.75 -10.83 -0.73
N GLU A 41 14.52 -9.78 -0.49
CA GLU A 41 14.49 -9.05 0.79
C GLU A 41 13.20 -8.25 0.93
N LEU A 42 12.71 -7.66 -0.16
CA LEU A 42 11.39 -7.02 -0.20
C LEU A 42 10.28 -8.00 0.13
N GLN A 43 10.27 -9.17 -0.51
CA GLN A 43 9.27 -10.21 -0.23
C GLN A 43 9.32 -10.68 1.23
N ALA A 44 10.53 -10.93 1.77
CA ALA A 44 10.69 -11.29 3.18
C ALA A 44 10.25 -10.16 4.14
N CYS A 45 10.35 -8.89 3.71
CA CYS A 45 9.87 -7.75 4.49
C CYS A 45 8.34 -7.70 4.51
N VAL A 46 7.71 -7.94 3.35
CA VAL A 46 6.25 -7.98 3.19
C VAL A 46 5.65 -9.10 4.03
N GLU A 47 6.19 -10.31 3.97
CA GLU A 47 5.74 -11.46 4.79
C GLU A 47 5.80 -11.19 6.30
N ARG A 48 6.69 -10.31 6.75
CA ARG A 48 6.88 -9.99 8.17
C ARG A 48 6.03 -8.83 8.67
N ASN A 49 5.74 -7.85 7.81
CA ASN A 49 5.18 -6.55 8.23
C ASN A 49 3.86 -6.22 7.55
N ALA A 50 3.42 -7.03 6.59
CA ALA A 50 2.19 -6.93 5.81
C ALA A 50 2.01 -5.66 4.95
N TRP A 51 2.44 -4.47 5.40
CA TRP A 51 2.33 -3.20 4.66
C TRP A 51 3.69 -2.54 4.55
N VAL A 52 4.30 -2.63 3.37
CA VAL A 52 5.68 -2.23 3.15
C VAL A 52 5.78 -1.12 2.12
N LEU A 53 6.33 0.03 2.52
CA LEU A 53 6.67 1.13 1.64
C LEU A 53 7.98 0.83 0.92
N ILE A 54 7.95 0.93 -0.41
CA ILE A 54 9.08 0.60 -1.28
C ILE A 54 9.87 1.87 -1.57
N ALA A 55 11.16 1.85 -1.25
CA ALA A 55 12.08 2.93 -1.54
C ALA A 55 12.22 3.17 -3.05
N ASP A 56 12.39 4.43 -3.44
CA ASP A 56 12.82 4.80 -4.79
C ASP A 56 14.36 4.66 -4.89
N PRO A 57 14.90 3.66 -5.61
CA PRO A 57 16.33 3.42 -5.67
C PRO A 57 17.07 4.55 -6.40
N ALA A 58 16.40 5.29 -7.30
CA ALA A 58 17.02 6.39 -8.03
C ALA A 58 17.15 7.66 -7.18
N ALA A 59 16.34 7.80 -6.13
CA ALA A 59 16.40 8.94 -5.21
C ALA A 59 17.55 8.86 -4.20
N GLY A 60 18.16 7.69 -4.03
CA GLY A 60 19.23 7.44 -3.07
C GLY A 60 18.81 7.58 -1.61
N THR A 61 19.79 7.66 -0.72
CA THR A 61 19.61 7.74 0.74
C THR A 61 20.04 9.07 1.34
N ASP A 62 19.50 9.41 2.51
CA ASP A 62 19.98 10.52 3.34
C ASP A 62 21.26 10.13 4.11
N GLU A 63 21.77 11.05 4.94
CA GLU A 63 22.99 10.85 5.74
C GLU A 63 22.87 9.72 6.77
N GLN A 64 21.65 9.30 7.09
CA GLN A 64 21.36 8.22 8.04
C GLN A 64 21.12 6.88 7.31
N GLY A 65 21.30 6.84 5.99
CA GLY A 65 21.06 5.66 5.16
C GLY A 65 19.59 5.38 4.89
N ARG A 66 18.68 6.31 5.23
CA ARG A 66 17.24 6.13 4.99
C ARG A 66 16.89 6.51 3.55
N PRO A 67 15.92 5.85 2.90
CA PRO A 67 15.45 6.27 1.59
C PRO A 67 15.01 7.73 1.58
N ARG A 68 15.42 8.51 0.57
CA ARG A 68 14.93 9.90 0.45
C ARG A 68 13.50 9.96 -0.04
N ARG A 69 13.10 9.01 -0.89
CA ARG A 69 11.76 8.94 -1.49
C ARG A 69 11.25 7.51 -1.51
N ILE A 70 9.92 7.40 -1.53
CA ILE A 70 9.15 6.16 -1.58
C ILE A 70 8.44 6.11 -2.93
N GLN A 71 8.66 5.04 -3.68
CA GLN A 71 8.07 4.83 -5.00
C GLN A 71 6.74 4.09 -4.96
N GLY A 72 6.39 3.43 -3.84
CA GLY A 72 5.15 2.68 -3.77
C GLY A 72 4.93 1.96 -2.45
N LEU A 73 3.91 1.12 -2.45
CA LEU A 73 3.44 0.28 -1.36
C LEU A 73 3.24 -1.14 -1.89
N ARG A 74 3.64 -2.13 -1.09
CA ARG A 74 3.28 -3.54 -1.28
C ARG A 74 2.56 -4.06 -0.05
N VAL A 75 1.49 -4.79 -0.27
CA VAL A 75 0.62 -5.32 0.79
C VAL A 75 0.47 -6.83 0.64
N ASP A 76 0.52 -7.51 1.79
CA ASP A 76 0.16 -8.92 1.97
C ASP A 76 -0.26 -9.08 3.44
N GLU A 77 -1.53 -8.79 3.74
CA GLU A 77 -2.08 -8.90 5.10
C GLU A 77 -3.21 -9.93 5.16
N PRO A 78 -3.00 -11.05 5.87
CA PRO A 78 -4.09 -11.96 6.21
C PRO A 78 -4.96 -11.38 7.33
N GLU A 79 -6.21 -11.82 7.39
CA GLU A 79 -7.18 -11.53 8.46
C GLU A 79 -7.53 -10.03 8.62
N MET A 80 -7.33 -9.24 7.58
CA MET A 80 -7.67 -7.82 7.59
C MET A 80 -9.10 -7.59 7.10
N TYR A 81 -9.88 -6.75 7.80
CA TYR A 81 -11.21 -6.35 7.34
C TYR A 81 -11.12 -5.22 6.30
N CYS A 82 -12.00 -5.24 5.29
CA CYS A 82 -12.03 -4.23 4.22
C CYS A 82 -12.06 -2.77 4.75
N ALA A 83 -12.85 -2.50 5.80
CA ALA A 83 -12.89 -1.19 6.44
C ALA A 83 -11.51 -0.75 7.00
N GLY A 84 -10.73 -1.70 7.52
CA GLY A 84 -9.35 -1.45 7.96
C GLY A 84 -8.43 -1.13 6.78
N VAL A 85 -8.57 -1.85 5.66
CA VAL A 85 -7.80 -1.60 4.43
C VAL A 85 -8.06 -0.17 3.94
N LEU A 86 -9.34 0.21 3.83
CA LEU A 86 -9.75 1.54 3.38
C LEU A 86 -9.24 2.64 4.31
N ASN A 87 -9.33 2.45 5.63
CA ASN A 87 -8.83 3.44 6.58
C ASN A 87 -7.31 3.65 6.47
N ARG A 88 -6.53 2.57 6.31
CA ARG A 88 -5.08 2.68 6.12
C ARG A 88 -4.73 3.41 4.82
N LEU A 89 -5.43 3.09 3.73
CA LEU A 89 -5.20 3.74 2.45
C LEU A 89 -5.65 5.19 2.43
N GLU A 90 -6.76 5.54 3.09
CA GLU A 90 -7.21 6.92 3.26
C GLU A 90 -6.17 7.76 4.01
N ARG A 91 -5.64 7.23 5.13
CA ARG A 91 -4.55 7.87 5.87
C ARG A 91 -3.32 8.05 4.99
N LEU A 92 -2.89 6.98 4.30
CA LEU A 92 -1.74 7.05 3.39
C LEU A 92 -1.92 8.12 2.31
N SER A 93 -3.06 8.13 1.63
CA SER A 93 -3.39 9.13 0.60
C SER A 93 -3.39 10.56 1.15
N ALA A 94 -3.88 10.77 2.38
CA ALA A 94 -3.85 12.10 3.02
C ALA A 94 -2.43 12.62 3.23
N PHE A 95 -1.50 11.76 3.64
CA PHE A 95 -0.09 12.13 3.77
C PHE A 95 0.59 12.31 2.42
N ILE A 96 0.31 11.47 1.41
CA ILE A 96 0.87 11.59 0.06
C ILE A 96 0.43 12.91 -0.61
N GLY A 97 -0.83 13.32 -0.42
CA GLY A 97 -1.38 14.55 -0.96
C GLY A 97 -1.66 14.53 -2.47
N HIS A 98 -2.21 15.62 -2.99
CA HIS A 98 -2.76 15.72 -4.36
C HIS A 98 -1.71 15.81 -5.48
N GLY A 99 -0.44 15.96 -5.15
CA GLY A 99 0.66 16.09 -6.12
C GLY A 99 1.13 14.76 -6.73
N HIS A 100 0.53 13.65 -6.32
CA HIS A 100 0.96 12.30 -6.67
C HIS A 100 -0.21 11.50 -7.23
N GLU A 101 0.04 10.82 -8.33
CA GLU A 101 -0.81 9.78 -8.87
C GLU A 101 -0.45 8.45 -8.19
N LEU A 102 -1.46 7.70 -7.81
CA LEU A 102 -1.31 6.37 -7.24
C LEU A 102 -1.77 5.39 -8.32
N ILE A 103 -0.93 4.41 -8.68
CA ILE A 103 -1.15 3.50 -9.81
C ILE A 103 -1.03 2.06 -9.34
N GLY A 104 -2.00 1.21 -9.66
CA GLY A 104 -2.00 -0.19 -9.26
C GLY A 104 -3.30 -0.55 -8.56
N SER A 105 -3.30 -1.69 -7.87
CA SER A 105 -4.47 -2.17 -7.16
C SER A 105 -4.09 -3.09 -6.01
N LEU A 106 -4.93 -3.07 -4.98
CA LEU A 106 -4.97 -4.11 -3.96
C LEU A 106 -6.18 -5.00 -4.20
N ARG A 107 -5.95 -6.31 -4.21
CA ARG A 107 -6.99 -7.32 -4.24
C ARG A 107 -7.37 -7.65 -2.80
N TYR A 108 -8.66 -7.55 -2.51
CA TYR A 108 -9.24 -8.01 -1.26
C TYR A 108 -10.06 -9.27 -1.52
N GLU A 109 -9.94 -10.26 -0.63
CA GLU A 109 -10.75 -11.47 -0.63
C GLU A 109 -11.43 -11.62 0.75
N GLY A 110 -12.73 -11.94 0.76
CA GLY A 110 -13.53 -12.17 1.96
C GLY A 110 -14.64 -13.19 1.73
N ASP A 111 -14.82 -14.13 2.67
CA ASP A 111 -15.73 -15.27 2.49
C ASP A 111 -17.24 -14.98 2.71
N ASP A 112 -17.61 -13.88 3.38
CA ASP A 112 -18.98 -13.76 3.97
C ASP A 112 -19.91 -12.69 3.34
N VAL A 113 -19.53 -12.01 2.26
CA VAL A 113 -20.46 -11.11 1.53
C VAL A 113 -20.31 -11.24 0.01
N PRO A 114 -21.38 -11.56 -0.74
CA PRO A 114 -21.37 -11.43 -2.20
C PRO A 114 -21.04 -9.99 -2.61
N GLY A 115 -19.85 -9.77 -3.19
CA GLY A 115 -19.32 -8.43 -3.51
C GLY A 115 -18.02 -8.04 -2.79
N ASP A 116 -17.52 -8.89 -1.89
CA ASP A 116 -16.28 -8.66 -1.11
C ASP A 116 -14.99 -9.14 -1.79
N VAL A 117 -15.05 -9.62 -3.03
CA VAL A 117 -13.85 -9.66 -3.87
C VAL A 117 -13.80 -8.35 -4.62
N GLY A 118 -12.74 -7.57 -4.50
CA GLY A 118 -12.66 -6.26 -5.16
C GLY A 118 -11.25 -5.72 -5.30
N SER A 119 -11.11 -4.73 -6.17
CA SER A 119 -9.89 -3.94 -6.29
C SER A 119 -10.07 -2.63 -5.55
N VAL A 120 -9.11 -2.28 -4.69
CA VAL A 120 -8.95 -0.89 -4.30
C VAL A 120 -8.11 -0.22 -5.37
N GLU A 121 -8.72 0.70 -6.11
CA GLU A 121 -8.04 1.52 -7.11
C GLU A 121 -7.82 2.92 -6.55
N PRO A 122 -6.62 3.48 -6.69
CA PRO A 122 -6.42 4.87 -6.34
C PRO A 122 -7.13 5.81 -7.32
N VAL A 123 -7.61 6.95 -6.82
CA VAL A 123 -8.30 7.96 -7.66
C VAL A 123 -7.29 8.98 -8.18
N ALA A 124 -7.26 9.18 -9.50
CA ALA A 124 -6.43 10.20 -10.14
C ALA A 124 -6.70 11.59 -9.51
N GLY A 125 -5.62 12.30 -9.12
CA GLY A 125 -5.70 13.62 -8.47
C GLY A 125 -5.72 13.62 -6.93
N GLY A 126 -5.35 12.49 -6.30
CA GLY A 126 -5.22 12.41 -4.84
C GLY A 126 -6.55 12.36 -4.09
N GLY A 127 -7.59 11.80 -4.73
CA GLY A 127 -8.83 11.47 -4.03
C GLY A 127 -8.66 10.23 -3.14
N CYS A 128 -9.63 10.00 -2.24
CA CYS A 128 -9.68 8.78 -1.45
C CYS A 128 -9.72 7.55 -2.39
N PRO A 129 -8.93 6.50 -2.12
CA PRO A 129 -8.94 5.29 -2.93
C PRO A 129 -10.35 4.72 -3.03
N LEU A 130 -10.76 4.34 -4.23
CA LEU A 130 -12.11 3.89 -4.53
C LEU A 130 -12.14 2.36 -4.51
N TRP A 131 -12.97 1.81 -3.63
CA TRP A 131 -13.31 0.39 -3.64
C TRP A 131 -14.12 0.06 -4.88
N ARG A 132 -13.64 -0.89 -5.68
CA ARG A 132 -14.39 -1.49 -6.78
C ARG A 132 -14.67 -2.96 -6.48
N PRO A 133 -15.92 -3.31 -6.17
CA PRO A 133 -16.28 -4.72 -6.07
C PRO A 133 -16.13 -5.37 -7.44
N THR A 134 -15.43 -6.50 -7.49
CA THR A 134 -15.46 -7.40 -8.65
C THR A 134 -16.88 -7.95 -8.69
N ARG A 135 -17.64 -7.56 -9.72
CA ARG A 135 -18.93 -8.22 -9.94
C ARG A 135 -18.63 -9.69 -10.20
N ASN A 136 -19.01 -10.56 -9.26
CA ASN A 136 -19.24 -11.96 -9.59
C ASN A 136 -20.40 -11.96 -10.59
N THR A 137 -20.08 -11.89 -11.89
CA THR A 137 -20.98 -12.36 -12.93
C THR A 137 -20.98 -13.88 -12.82
N THR A 138 -21.78 -14.39 -11.89
CA THR A 138 -22.25 -15.77 -11.99
C THR A 138 -23.45 -15.74 -12.94
N PRO A 139 -23.40 -16.42 -14.11
CA PRO A 139 -24.56 -16.59 -14.98
C PRO A 139 -25.66 -17.45 -14.34
#